data_AF-A0A354U444-F1
#
_entry.id   AF-A0A354U444-F1
#
_cell.length_a   1.000
_cell.length_b   1.000
_cell.length_c   1.000
_cell.angle_alpha   90.00
_cell.angle_beta   90.00
_cell.angle_gamma   90.00
#
_symmetry.space_group_name_H-M   'P 1'
#
loop_
_entity.id
_entity.type
_entity.pdbx_description
1 polymer ?
#
loop_
_entity_poly.entity_id
_entity_poly.type
_entity_poly.pdbx_seq_one_letter_code
_entity_poly.pdbx_strand_id
1 'polypeptide(L)'
;MENPPPLLERLRAGEPVPRAEFLEIYSPFLSRILLSAGYSAAETETLLEIFARNVFGESECFVYSPERGTLPVFLHQILLRTLAELPPRTEISEELWCGEWRKHVLDQALLKLRMEEKPNEYAAFENHVLDGKSARETAVMCSMLPEMVYFVKTRLMRRLRAVMKDYSD
;
A
#
# COMPACT_ATOMS: atom_id res chain seq x y z
N MET A 1 -11.66 16.50 -11.08
CA MET A 1 -11.85 15.44 -10.08
C MET A 1 -10.60 15.39 -9.25
N GLU A 2 -10.69 15.80 -7.99
CA GLU A 2 -9.61 15.54 -7.04
C GLU A 2 -9.49 14.02 -6.89
N ASN A 3 -8.29 13.48 -7.02
CA ASN A 3 -8.05 12.08 -6.67
C ASN A 3 -8.22 11.94 -5.15
N PRO A 4 -8.93 10.92 -4.65
CA PRO A 4 -9.05 10.70 -3.22
C PRO A 4 -7.66 10.46 -2.60
N PRO A 5 -7.44 10.85 -1.33
CA PRO A 5 -6.22 10.52 -0.62
C PRO A 5 -5.92 9.01 -0.66
N PRO A 6 -4.66 8.60 -0.42
CA PRO A 6 -4.31 7.18 -0.35
C PRO A 6 -5.24 6.40 0.56
N LEU A 7 -5.55 5.17 0.15
CA LEU A 7 -6.56 4.36 0.82
C LEU A 7 -6.22 4.09 2.29
N LEU A 8 -4.93 3.88 2.62
CA LEU A 8 -4.50 3.70 4.01
C LEU A 8 -4.81 4.91 4.89
N GLU A 9 -4.69 6.12 4.37
CA GLU A 9 -4.99 7.34 5.11
C GLU A 9 -6.50 7.43 5.41
N ARG A 10 -7.32 7.15 4.41
CA ARG A 10 -8.79 7.17 4.53
C ARG A 10 -9.31 6.11 5.50
N LEU A 11 -8.78 4.89 5.41
CA LEU A 11 -9.13 3.82 6.35
C LEU A 11 -8.79 4.20 7.79
N ARG A 12 -7.62 4.80 8.03
CA ARG A 12 -7.21 5.26 9.36
C ARG A 12 -8.06 6.40 9.89
N ALA A 13 -8.53 7.29 9.01
CA ALA A 13 -9.45 8.35 9.35
C ALA A 13 -10.88 7.84 9.65
N GLY A 14 -11.14 6.54 9.48
CA GLY A 14 -12.46 5.94 9.68
C GLY A 14 -13.44 6.29 8.55
N GLU A 15 -12.94 6.70 7.37
CA GLU A 15 -13.79 6.95 6.23
C GLU A 15 -14.40 5.64 5.71
N PRO A 16 -15.68 5.64 5.31
CA PRO A 16 -16.26 4.53 4.59
C PRO A 16 -15.59 4.34 3.23
N VAL A 17 -15.01 3.16 3.02
CA VAL A 17 -14.35 2.78 1.76
C VAL A 17 -15.23 1.78 1.01
N PRO A 18 -15.60 2.06 -0.25
CA PRO A 18 -16.32 1.12 -1.09
C PRO A 18 -15.56 -0.19 -1.31
N ARG A 19 -16.27 -1.31 -1.34
CA ARG A 19 -15.71 -2.65 -1.57
C ARG A 19 -14.89 -2.73 -2.86
N ALA A 20 -15.38 -2.14 -3.94
CA ALA A 20 -14.68 -2.12 -5.22
C ALA A 20 -13.30 -1.45 -5.12
N GLU A 21 -13.23 -0.27 -4.49
CA GLU A 21 -11.97 0.47 -4.30
C GLU A 21 -11.00 -0.30 -3.40
N PHE A 22 -11.51 -0.84 -2.28
CA PHE A 22 -10.70 -1.66 -1.39
C PHE A 22 -10.08 -2.85 -2.13
N LEU A 23 -10.87 -3.58 -2.91
CA LEU A 23 -10.38 -4.74 -3.65
C LEU A 23 -9.41 -4.34 -4.77
N GLU A 24 -9.64 -3.23 -5.46
CA GLU A 24 -8.71 -2.73 -6.47
C GLU A 24 -7.31 -2.49 -5.90
N ILE A 25 -7.23 -1.92 -4.69
CA ILE A 25 -5.97 -1.59 -4.03
C ILE A 25 -5.36 -2.80 -3.31
N TYR A 26 -6.16 -3.64 -2.64
CA TYR A 26 -5.67 -4.74 -1.80
C TYR A 26 -5.44 -6.04 -2.58
N SER A 27 -6.21 -6.33 -3.62
CA SER A 27 -6.10 -7.62 -4.34
C SER A 27 -4.71 -7.87 -4.94
N PRO A 28 -4.02 -6.89 -5.59
CA PRO A 28 -2.73 -7.16 -6.20
C PRO A 28 -1.63 -7.62 -5.24
N PHE A 29 -1.63 -7.14 -3.99
CA PHE A 29 -0.64 -7.61 -3.00
C PHE A 29 -1.09 -8.91 -2.32
N LEU A 30 -2.38 -9.08 -2.04
CA LEU A 30 -2.91 -10.33 -1.49
C LEU A 30 -2.69 -11.50 -2.47
N SER A 31 -2.91 -11.27 -3.78
CA SER A 31 -2.58 -12.25 -4.81
C SER A 31 -1.11 -12.63 -4.81
N ARG A 32 -0.19 -11.66 -4.65
CA ARG A 32 1.25 -11.96 -4.56
C ARG A 32 1.58 -12.85 -3.36
N ILE A 33 0.98 -12.58 -2.20
CA ILE A 33 1.14 -13.41 -0.99
C ILE A 33 0.64 -14.83 -1.26
N LEU A 34 -0.58 -14.97 -1.78
CA LEU A 34 -1.21 -16.26 -2.02
C LEU A 34 -0.45 -17.08 -3.08
N LEU A 35 -0.10 -16.47 -4.21
CA LEU A 35 0.71 -17.14 -5.24
C LEU A 35 2.09 -17.55 -4.70
N SER A 36 2.71 -16.72 -3.86
CA SER A 36 4.01 -17.04 -3.23
C SER A 36 3.90 -18.14 -2.17
N ALA A 37 2.75 -18.28 -1.53
CA ALA A 37 2.43 -19.40 -0.63
C ALA A 37 2.05 -20.69 -1.40
N GLY A 38 2.01 -20.65 -2.74
CA GLY A 38 1.79 -21.82 -3.59
C GLY A 38 0.33 -22.07 -3.96
N TYR A 39 -0.57 -21.12 -3.71
CA TYR A 39 -1.94 -21.18 -4.22
C TYR A 39 -1.95 -20.94 -5.74
N SER A 40 -2.80 -21.65 -6.46
CA SER A 40 -3.04 -21.40 -7.89
C SER A 40 -3.80 -20.09 -8.10
N ALA A 41 -3.85 -19.60 -9.35
CA ALA A 41 -4.63 -18.40 -9.69
C ALA A 41 -6.13 -18.57 -9.35
N ALA A 42 -6.72 -19.73 -9.65
CA ALA A 42 -8.12 -20.01 -9.36
C ALA A 42 -8.42 -20.08 -7.84
N GLU A 43 -7.50 -20.69 -7.07
CA GLU A 43 -7.60 -20.68 -5.59
C GLU A 43 -7.45 -19.25 -5.04
N THR A 44 -6.55 -18.46 -5.62
CA THR A 44 -6.33 -17.06 -5.23
C THR A 44 -7.60 -16.23 -5.42
N GLU A 45 -8.26 -16.32 -6.57
CA GLU A 45 -9.53 -15.62 -6.83
C GLU A 45 -10.61 -16.02 -5.81
N THR A 46 -10.77 -17.33 -5.58
CA THR A 46 -11.72 -17.86 -4.60
C THR A 46 -11.43 -17.33 -3.18
N LEU A 47 -10.15 -17.32 -2.78
CA LEU A 47 -9.71 -16.84 -1.48
C LEU A 47 -9.93 -15.35 -1.31
N LEU A 48 -9.72 -14.55 -2.35
CA LEU A 48 -9.98 -13.11 -2.32
C LEU A 48 -11.48 -12.81 -2.16
N GLU A 49 -12.36 -13.60 -2.76
CA GLU A 49 -13.80 -13.47 -2.57
C GLU A 49 -14.23 -13.80 -1.13
N ILE A 50 -13.70 -14.89 -0.56
CA ILE A 50 -13.96 -15.25 0.84
C ILE A 50 -13.40 -14.19 1.78
N PHE A 51 -12.17 -13.72 1.54
CA PHE A 51 -11.54 -12.65 2.30
C PHE A 51 -12.40 -11.38 2.27
N ALA A 52 -12.87 -10.97 1.08
CA ALA A 52 -13.74 -9.82 0.93
C ALA A 52 -15.04 -9.99 1.73
N ARG A 53 -15.68 -11.16 1.67
CA ARG A 53 -16.87 -11.46 2.48
C ARG A 53 -16.57 -11.39 3.98
N ASN A 54 -15.40 -11.84 4.42
CA ASN A 54 -14.98 -11.79 5.83
C ASN A 54 -14.65 -10.37 6.31
N VAL A 55 -14.19 -9.48 5.43
CA VAL A 55 -13.94 -8.06 5.75
C VAL A 55 -15.25 -7.25 5.75
N PHE A 56 -16.09 -7.44 4.74
CA PHE A 56 -17.24 -6.57 4.46
C PHE A 56 -18.58 -7.10 5.02
N GLY A 57 -18.71 -8.41 5.22
CA GLY A 57 -20.00 -9.04 5.50
C GLY A 57 -21.00 -8.74 4.39
N GLU A 58 -22.18 -8.23 4.80
CA GLU A 58 -23.25 -7.77 3.90
C GLU A 58 -23.10 -6.29 3.48
N SER A 59 -22.07 -5.59 3.95
CA SER A 59 -21.88 -4.15 3.68
C SER A 59 -21.13 -3.91 2.36
N GLU A 60 -21.54 -2.90 1.60
CA GLU A 60 -20.80 -2.43 0.43
C GLU A 60 -19.62 -1.51 0.79
N CYS A 61 -19.55 -1.05 2.05
CA CYS A 61 -18.47 -0.20 2.54
C CYS A 61 -17.80 -0.80 3.77
N PHE A 62 -16.49 -0.66 3.85
CA PHE A 62 -15.70 -1.00 5.02
C PHE A 62 -15.33 0.27 5.78
N VAL A 63 -15.58 0.27 7.10
CA VAL A 63 -15.18 1.33 8.03
C VAL A 63 -14.25 0.69 9.05
N TYR A 64 -12.98 1.05 8.99
CA TYR A 64 -11.99 0.54 9.94
C TYR A 64 -12.16 1.21 11.31
N SER A 65 -12.04 0.41 12.38
CA SER A 65 -12.03 0.89 13.75
C SER A 65 -10.71 0.49 14.43
N PRO A 66 -9.93 1.45 14.97
CA PRO A 66 -8.70 1.18 15.71
C PRO A 66 -8.88 0.28 16.95
N GLU A 67 -10.11 0.13 17.45
CA GLU A 67 -10.40 -0.81 18.56
C GLU A 67 -10.16 -2.28 18.18
N ARG A 68 -10.05 -2.58 16.88
CA ARG A 68 -9.82 -3.94 16.35
C ARG A 68 -8.34 -4.33 16.27
N GLY A 69 -7.45 -3.54 16.87
CA GLY A 69 -5.99 -3.68 16.73
C GLY A 69 -5.43 -2.75 15.65
N THR A 70 -4.20 -2.98 15.19
CA THR A 70 -3.66 -2.24 14.03
C THR A 70 -4.21 -2.81 12.72
N LEU A 71 -4.35 -1.98 11.69
CA LEU A 71 -4.90 -2.39 10.39
C LEU A 71 -4.16 -3.60 9.79
N PRO A 72 -2.81 -3.66 9.77
CA PRO A 72 -2.11 -4.85 9.30
C PRO A 72 -2.47 -6.11 10.08
N VAL A 73 -2.51 -6.02 11.41
CA VAL A 73 -2.81 -7.17 12.27
C VAL A 73 -4.24 -7.64 12.03
N PHE A 74 -5.19 -6.71 11.95
CA PHE A 74 -6.59 -6.99 11.65
C PHE A 74 -6.75 -7.71 10.30
N LEU A 75 -6.14 -7.19 9.23
CA LEU A 75 -6.23 -7.81 7.90
C LEU A 75 -5.51 -9.16 7.83
N HIS A 76 -4.37 -9.31 8.49
CA HIS A 76 -3.66 -10.58 8.58
C HIS A 76 -4.52 -11.64 9.27
N GLN A 77 -5.18 -11.28 10.38
CA GLN A 77 -6.07 -12.19 11.11
C GLN A 77 -7.25 -12.63 10.27
N ILE A 78 -7.83 -11.74 9.45
CA ILE A 78 -8.90 -12.10 8.52
C ILE A 78 -8.38 -13.02 7.42
N LEU A 79 -7.18 -12.77 6.88
CA LEU A 79 -6.57 -13.64 5.90
C LEU A 79 -6.31 -15.05 6.47
N LEU A 80 -5.75 -15.14 7.67
CA LEU A 80 -5.52 -16.43 8.35
C LEU A 80 -6.84 -17.16 8.65
N ARG A 81 -7.89 -16.44 9.07
CA ARG A 81 -9.22 -17.02 9.25
C ARG A 81 -9.78 -17.56 7.94
N THR A 82 -9.61 -16.81 6.86
CA THR A 82 -10.06 -17.19 5.51
C THR A 82 -9.36 -18.47 5.05
N LEU A 83 -8.07 -18.63 5.35
CA LEU A 83 -7.33 -19.86 5.05
C LEU A 83 -7.75 -21.05 5.92
N ALA A 84 -8.12 -20.82 7.18
CA ALA A 84 -8.55 -21.87 8.10
C ALA A 84 -9.91 -22.50 7.72
N GLU A 85 -10.72 -21.81 6.90
CA GLU A 85 -11.95 -22.38 6.32
C GLU A 85 -11.65 -23.43 5.23
N LEU A 86 -10.41 -23.49 4.75
CA LEU A 86 -9.95 -24.48 3.77
C LEU A 86 -9.16 -25.61 4.45
N PRO A 87 -9.01 -26.78 3.79
CA PRO A 87 -8.10 -27.82 4.26
C PRO A 87 -6.70 -27.24 4.49
N PRO A 88 -6.00 -27.61 5.57
CA PRO A 88 -4.71 -27.04 5.90
C PRO A 88 -3.73 -27.23 4.74
N ARG A 89 -3.29 -26.09 4.18
CA ARG A 89 -2.26 -25.96 3.15
C ARG A 89 -1.34 -24.82 3.57
N THR A 90 -0.18 -24.74 2.91
CA THR A 90 0.95 -23.84 3.20
C THR A 90 0.60 -22.63 4.07
N GLU A 91 1.23 -22.55 5.24
CA GLU A 91 1.09 -21.41 6.13
C GLU A 91 1.68 -20.14 5.48
N ILE A 92 0.93 -19.05 5.49
CA ILE A 92 1.50 -17.73 5.21
C ILE A 92 2.37 -17.38 6.41
N SER A 93 3.70 -17.33 6.20
CA SER A 93 4.60 -16.92 7.26
C SER A 93 4.40 -15.44 7.60
N GLU A 94 4.61 -15.10 8.88
CA GLU A 94 4.59 -13.71 9.34
C GLU A 94 5.60 -12.85 8.57
N GLU A 95 6.75 -13.41 8.21
CA GLU A 95 7.77 -12.73 7.40
C GLU A 95 7.27 -12.35 6.00
N LEU A 96 6.58 -13.27 5.31
CA LEU A 96 5.99 -13.00 3.99
C LEU A 96 4.93 -11.89 4.10
N TRP A 97 4.04 -11.99 5.08
CA TRP A 97 3.02 -10.97 5.34
C TRP A 97 3.64 -9.59 5.61
N CYS A 98 4.58 -9.50 6.55
CA CYS A 98 5.24 -8.24 6.90
C CYS A 98 6.00 -7.63 5.73
N GLY A 99 6.65 -8.47 4.91
CA GLY A 99 7.37 -8.03 3.70
C GLY A 99 6.44 -7.40 2.66
N GLU A 100 5.34 -8.07 2.32
CA GLU A 100 4.36 -7.54 1.36
C GLU A 100 3.58 -6.35 1.91
N TRP A 101 3.23 -6.35 3.21
CA TRP A 101 2.62 -5.20 3.87
C TRP A 101 3.51 -3.96 3.80
N ARG A 102 4.80 -4.12 4.06
CA ARG A 102 5.77 -3.01 3.98
C ARG A 102 5.85 -2.41 2.57
N LYS A 103 5.78 -3.24 1.53
CA LYS A 103 5.71 -2.77 0.13
C LYS A 103 4.42 -2.00 -0.12
N HIS A 104 3.29 -2.51 0.35
CA HIS A 104 2.00 -1.83 0.23
C HIS A 104 2.01 -0.46 0.92
N VAL A 105 2.55 -0.36 2.14
CA VAL A 105 2.73 0.91 2.85
C VAL A 105 3.62 1.88 2.07
N LEU A 106 4.71 1.40 1.47
CA LEU A 106 5.58 2.21 0.62
C LEU A 106 4.81 2.78 -0.59
N ASP A 107 4.04 1.95 -1.29
CA ASP A 107 3.27 2.36 -2.47
C ASP A 107 2.26 3.46 -2.11
N GLN A 108 1.54 3.30 -1.00
CA GLN A 108 0.57 4.28 -0.51
C GLN A 108 1.26 5.58 -0.03
N ALA A 109 2.44 5.47 0.57
CA ALA A 109 3.21 6.64 1.00
C ALA A 109 3.77 7.43 -0.20
N LEU A 110 4.24 6.74 -1.23
CA LEU A 110 4.67 7.36 -2.50
C LEU A 110 3.50 8.03 -3.21
N LEU A 111 2.31 7.40 -3.22
CA LEU A 111 1.09 8.01 -3.75
C LEU A 111 0.75 9.32 -3.01
N LYS A 112 0.83 9.34 -1.68
CA LYS A 112 0.65 10.57 -0.89
C LYS A 112 1.60 11.67 -1.34
N LEU A 113 2.89 11.36 -1.43
CA LEU A 113 3.90 12.33 -1.86
C LEU A 113 3.64 12.85 -3.27
N ARG A 114 3.26 11.96 -4.21
CA ARG A 114 2.93 12.36 -5.58
C ARG A 114 1.77 13.35 -5.64
N MET A 115 0.80 13.21 -4.74
CA MET A 115 -0.38 14.08 -4.70
C MET A 115 -0.10 15.43 -4.02
N GLU A 116 0.75 15.45 -3.00
CA GLU A 116 1.00 16.67 -2.19
C GLU A 116 2.19 17.52 -2.66
N GLU A 117 3.14 16.93 -3.37
CA GLU A 117 4.35 17.62 -3.83
C GLU A 117 4.12 18.29 -5.19
N LYS A 118 4.92 19.31 -5.50
CA LYS A 118 4.90 19.93 -6.83
C LYS A 118 5.29 18.87 -7.89
N PRO A 119 4.63 18.82 -9.06
CA PRO A 119 4.88 17.78 -10.05
C PRO A 119 6.35 17.65 -10.47
N ASN A 120 7.06 18.77 -10.63
CA ASN A 120 8.48 18.78 -10.99
C ASN A 120 9.40 18.33 -9.83
N GLU A 121 9.03 18.63 -8.58
CA GLU A 121 9.78 18.20 -7.40
C GLU A 121 9.57 16.70 -7.14
N TYR A 122 8.33 16.19 -7.25
CA TYR A 122 8.09 14.75 -7.18
C TYR A 122 8.79 14.00 -8.31
N ALA A 123 8.70 14.51 -9.56
CA ALA A 123 9.40 13.92 -10.69
C ALA A 123 10.92 13.86 -10.44
N ALA A 124 11.52 14.92 -9.88
CA ALA A 124 12.94 14.91 -9.56
C ALA A 124 13.28 13.86 -8.50
N PHE A 125 12.43 13.69 -7.49
CA PHE A 125 12.60 12.63 -6.51
C PHE A 125 12.48 11.24 -7.12
N GLU A 126 11.45 10.98 -7.93
CA GLU A 126 11.24 9.70 -8.61
C GLU A 126 12.43 9.36 -9.52
N ASN A 127 12.83 10.26 -10.40
CA ASN A 127 13.94 10.06 -11.33
C ASN A 127 15.27 9.82 -10.59
N HIS A 128 15.56 10.57 -9.53
CA HIS A 128 16.85 10.44 -8.85
C HIS A 128 16.90 9.28 -7.84
N VAL A 129 15.82 9.06 -7.09
CA VAL A 129 15.79 8.12 -5.95
C VAL A 129 15.25 6.76 -6.35
N LEU A 130 14.19 6.72 -7.17
CA LEU A 130 13.53 5.47 -7.55
C LEU A 130 14.14 4.90 -8.84
N ASP A 131 14.39 5.74 -9.84
CA ASP A 131 14.99 5.30 -11.12
C ASP A 131 16.52 5.30 -11.11
N GLY A 132 17.16 5.87 -10.09
CA GLY A 132 18.62 5.90 -9.94
C GLY A 132 19.37 6.83 -10.92
N LYS A 133 18.68 7.77 -11.59
CA LYS A 133 19.32 8.74 -12.50
C LYS A 133 20.22 9.70 -11.73
N SER A 134 21.24 10.25 -12.40
CA SER A 134 22.12 11.23 -11.76
C SER A 134 21.39 12.53 -11.44
N ALA A 135 21.91 13.30 -10.48
CA ALA A 135 21.34 14.61 -10.14
C ALA A 135 21.36 15.58 -11.33
N ARG A 136 22.39 15.49 -12.18
CA ARG A 136 22.52 16.33 -13.38
C ARG A 136 21.48 15.98 -14.44
N GLU A 137 21.29 14.69 -14.74
CA GLU A 137 20.27 14.25 -15.69
C GLU A 137 18.86 14.60 -15.21
N THR A 138 18.59 14.34 -13.92
CA THR A 138 17.32 14.67 -13.28
C THR A 138 17.02 16.17 -13.34
N ALA A 139 18.02 17.01 -13.06
CA ALA A 139 17.90 18.46 -13.11
C ALA A 139 17.47 18.95 -14.50
N VAL A 140 18.07 18.38 -15.56
CA VAL A 140 17.69 18.67 -16.94
C VAL A 140 16.26 18.21 -17.23
N MET A 141 15.90 16.97 -16.88
CA MET A 141 14.56 16.42 -17.12
C MET A 141 13.46 17.21 -16.42
N CYS A 142 13.73 17.68 -15.20
CA CYS A 142 12.74 18.36 -14.37
C CYS A 142 12.85 19.89 -14.41
N SER A 143 13.68 20.44 -15.31
CA SER A 143 13.89 21.89 -15.48
C SER A 143 14.21 22.60 -14.15
N MET A 144 15.18 22.08 -13.40
CA MET A 144 15.63 22.64 -12.12
C MET A 144 17.16 22.73 -12.05
N LEU A 145 17.68 23.45 -11.05
CA LEU A 145 19.12 23.46 -10.78
C LEU A 145 19.57 22.13 -10.15
N PRO A 146 20.78 21.62 -10.44
CA PRO A 146 21.29 20.38 -9.86
C PRO A 146 21.27 20.33 -8.33
N GLU A 147 21.53 21.47 -7.67
CA GLU A 147 21.46 21.62 -6.21
C GLU A 147 20.04 21.36 -5.67
N MET A 148 19.01 21.77 -6.42
CA MET A 148 17.61 21.57 -6.04
C MET A 148 17.24 20.10 -6.00
N VAL A 149 17.86 19.25 -6.83
CA VAL A 149 17.63 17.79 -6.80
C VAL A 149 18.03 17.20 -5.44
N TYR A 150 19.14 17.65 -4.87
CA TYR A 150 19.59 17.19 -3.54
C TYR A 150 18.70 17.71 -2.41
N PHE A 151 18.23 18.96 -2.51
CA PHE A 151 17.29 19.53 -1.54
C PHE A 151 15.96 18.78 -1.56
N VAL A 152 15.39 18.57 -2.75
CA VAL A 152 14.16 17.79 -2.96
C VAL A 152 14.33 16.37 -2.44
N LYS A 153 15.40 15.66 -2.83
CA LYS A 153 15.71 14.31 -2.31
C LYS A 153 15.65 14.27 -0.79
N THR A 154 16.37 15.16 -0.12
CA THR A 154 16.49 15.16 1.33
C THR A 154 15.14 15.42 2.00
N ARG A 155 14.37 16.39 1.49
CA ARG A 155 13.04 16.73 2.00
C ARG A 155 12.05 15.58 1.81
N LEU A 156 11.95 15.05 0.60
CA LEU A 156 10.97 14.01 0.26
C LEU A 156 11.33 12.67 0.92
N MET A 157 12.61 12.33 1.09
CA MET A 157 13.02 11.15 1.88
C MET A 157 12.60 11.27 3.35
N ARG A 158 12.69 12.46 3.96
CA ARG A 158 12.24 12.69 5.34
C ARG A 158 10.72 12.56 5.44
N ARG A 159 9.98 13.15 4.50
CA ARG A 159 8.52 13.02 4.44
C ARG A 159 8.09 11.57 4.22
N LEU A 160 8.73 10.85 3.30
CA LEU A 160 8.43 9.44 3.02
C LEU A 160 8.51 8.59 4.30
N ARG A 161 9.59 8.74 5.08
CA ARG A 161 9.76 8.04 6.35
C ARG A 161 8.67 8.40 7.37
N ALA A 162 8.27 9.65 7.42
CA ALA A 162 7.22 10.10 8.33
C ALA A 162 5.86 9.49 7.95
N VAL A 163 5.49 9.51 6.66
CA VAL A 163 4.25 8.91 6.15
C VAL A 163 4.24 7.40 6.35
N MET A 164 5.34 6.71 6.02
CA MET A 164 5.43 5.26 6.23
C MET A 164 5.29 4.87 7.70
N LYS A 165 5.86 5.67 8.62
CA LYS A 165 5.70 5.44 10.05
C LYS A 165 4.24 5.61 10.47
N ASP A 166 3.61 6.70 10.05
CA ASP A 166 2.20 6.96 10.34
C ASP A 166 1.28 5.84 9.83
N TYR A 167 1.59 5.23 8.68
CA TYR A 167 0.82 4.10 8.17
C TYR A 167 1.11 2.76 8.85
N SER A 168 2.24 2.64 9.55
CA SER A 168 2.65 1.40 10.23
C SER A 168 2.16 1.33 11.68
N ASP A 169 1.99 2.50 12.34
CA ASP A 169 1.57 2.65 13.73
C ASP A 169 0.03 2.55 13.87
#